data_AF-A0A973ZIB5-F1
#
_entry.id   AF-A0A973ZIB5-F1
#
_cell.length_a   1.000
_cell.length_b   1.000
_cell.length_c   1.000
_cell.angle_alpha   90.00
_cell.angle_beta   90.00
_cell.angle_gamma   90.00
#
_symmetry.space_group_name_H-M   'P 1'
#
loop_
_entity.id
_entity.type
_entity.pdbx_description
1 polymer ?
#
loop_
_entity_poly.entity_id
_entity_poly.type
_entity_poly.pdbx_seq_one_letter_code
_entity_poly.pdbx_strand_id
1 'polypeptide(L)'
;MRYGIDIAPLGAFAEPSRIVRFAQAAEEAGWEALLLWDHLAFAWGVPAADPWIALAAAAQATSRIRLGTAVTPLARRRPAVVAAQVASQHRLSGGRAILGDGLGGVDAE
;
A
#
# COMPACT_ATOMS: atom_id res chain seq x y z
N MET A 1 -15.83 16.40 -2.10
CA MET A 1 -14.47 16.12 -1.57
C MET A 1 -14.36 14.62 -1.34
N ARG A 2 -13.14 14.06 -1.43
CA ARG A 2 -12.89 12.64 -1.20
C ARG A 2 -11.96 12.41 -0.01
N TYR A 3 -12.16 11.33 0.74
CA TYR A 3 -11.39 11.04 1.95
C TYR A 3 -10.79 9.62 1.93
N GLY A 4 -9.52 9.50 2.31
CA GLY A 4 -8.81 8.22 2.40
C GLY A 4 -8.01 8.14 3.70
N ILE A 5 -7.55 6.93 4.00
CA ILE A 5 -6.71 6.63 5.16
C ILE A 5 -5.32 6.26 4.67
N ASP A 6 -4.29 6.85 5.27
CA ASP A 6 -2.90 6.48 5.08
C ASP A 6 -2.38 5.81 6.36
N ILE A 7 -1.73 4.66 6.23
CA ILE A 7 -1.15 3.93 7.37
C ILE A 7 0.25 3.42 7.07
N ALA A 8 1.09 3.40 8.10
CA ALA A 8 2.39 2.75 8.04
C ALA A 8 2.22 1.22 8.27
N PRO A 9 2.71 0.35 7.37
CA PRO A 9 2.63 -1.10 7.53
C PRO A 9 3.69 -1.62 8.52
N LEU A 10 3.76 -1.01 9.69
CA LEU A 10 4.80 -1.20 10.71
C LEU A 10 4.22 -1.82 11.99
N GLY A 11 5.07 -2.53 12.73
CA GLY A 11 4.74 -3.06 14.05
C GLY A 11 3.52 -3.98 13.99
N ALA A 12 2.41 -3.57 14.59
CA ALA A 12 1.16 -4.31 14.53
C ALA A 12 0.66 -4.56 13.09
N PHE A 13 0.94 -3.66 12.15
CA PHE A 13 0.55 -3.80 10.74
C PHE A 13 1.61 -4.51 9.88
N ALA A 14 2.72 -4.97 10.47
CA ALA A 14 3.69 -5.82 9.77
C ALA A 14 3.11 -7.18 9.35
N GLU A 15 2.03 -7.60 10.02
CA GLU A 15 1.24 -8.77 9.65
C GLU A 15 0.20 -8.40 8.57
N PRO A 16 0.36 -8.83 7.30
CA PRO A 16 -0.49 -8.38 6.20
C PRO A 16 -1.98 -8.66 6.42
N SER A 17 -2.33 -9.74 7.13
CA SER A 17 -3.74 -10.04 7.43
C SER A 17 -4.44 -8.97 8.28
N ARG A 18 -3.68 -8.18 9.06
CA ARG A 18 -4.23 -7.02 9.80
C ARG A 18 -4.55 -5.86 8.88
N ILE A 19 -3.72 -5.60 7.87
CA ILE A 19 -4.00 -4.61 6.83
C ILE A 19 -5.24 -5.00 6.02
N VAL A 20 -5.38 -6.29 5.69
CA VAL A 20 -6.58 -6.80 5.00
C VAL A 20 -7.85 -6.53 5.80
N ARG A 21 -7.88 -6.87 7.09
CA ARG A 21 -9.03 -6.60 7.96
C ARG A 21 -9.32 -5.10 8.08
N PHE A 22 -8.27 -4.28 8.12
CA PHE A 22 -8.43 -2.83 8.13
C PHE A 22 -9.04 -2.30 6.83
N ALA A 23 -8.60 -2.81 5.68
CA ALA A 23 -9.14 -2.44 4.37
C ALA A 23 -10.65 -2.76 4.25
N GLN A 24 -11.06 -3.92 4.76
CA GLN A 24 -12.47 -4.31 4.83
C GLN A 24 -13.28 -3.35 5.70
N ALA A 25 -12.81 -3.08 6.92
CA ALA A 25 -13.47 -2.16 7.84
C ALA A 25 -13.54 -0.73 7.28
N ALA A 26 -12.47 -0.27 6.61
CA ALA A 26 -12.44 1.04 5.95
C ALA A 26 -13.47 1.12 4.81
N GLU A 27 -13.58 0.07 3.98
CA GLU A 27 -14.58 0.00 2.91
C GLU A 27 -16.02 -0.02 3.45
N GLU A 28 -16.27 -0.77 4.53
CA GLU A 28 -17.58 -0.82 5.19
C GLU A 28 -17.96 0.53 5.81
N ALA A 29 -16.97 1.25 6.35
CA ALA A 29 -17.16 2.59 6.91
C ALA A 29 -17.26 3.70 5.83
N GLY A 30 -17.12 3.37 4.55
CA GLY A 30 -17.30 4.30 3.44
C GLY A 30 -16.07 5.14 3.08
N TRP A 31 -14.88 4.75 3.53
CA TRP A 31 -13.63 5.39 3.09
C TRP A 31 -13.36 5.08 1.61
N GLU A 32 -12.81 6.04 0.87
CA GLU A 32 -12.63 5.92 -0.57
C GLU A 32 -11.27 5.33 -0.96
N ALA A 33 -10.28 5.42 -0.08
CA ALA A 33 -8.95 4.87 -0.32
C ALA A 33 -8.26 4.42 0.97
N LEU A 34 -7.47 3.35 0.84
CA LEU A 34 -6.43 2.96 1.79
C LEU A 34 -5.07 3.08 1.10
N LEU A 35 -4.17 3.85 1.69
CA LEU A 35 -2.81 4.06 1.25
C LEU A 35 -1.84 3.46 2.28
N LEU A 36 -0.78 2.82 1.79
CA LEU A 36 0.30 2.31 2.63
C LEU A 36 1.59 3.08 2.37
N TRP A 37 2.37 3.29 3.41
CA TRP A 37 3.76 3.71 3.24
C TRP A 37 4.57 2.61 2.54
N ASP A 38 5.41 2.99 1.59
CA ASP A 38 6.24 2.06 0.84
C ASP A 38 7.69 2.10 1.30
N HIS A 39 7.93 1.37 2.39
CA HIS A 39 9.22 1.25 3.02
C HIS A 39 9.83 -0.15 2.82
N LEU A 40 11.10 -0.21 2.39
CA LEU A 40 11.83 -1.47 2.15
C LEU A 40 12.41 -2.06 3.44
N ALA A 41 12.90 -1.19 4.32
CA ALA A 41 13.38 -1.52 5.64
C ALA A 41 13.21 -0.27 6.52
N PHE A 42 12.29 -0.31 7.48
CA PHE A 42 12.11 0.86 8.33
C PHE A 42 13.31 1.02 9.25
N ALA A 43 13.99 2.18 9.15
CA ALA A 43 15.34 2.43 9.65
C ALA A 43 15.59 2.14 11.15
N TRP A 44 14.55 1.83 11.94
CA TRP A 44 14.60 1.69 13.39
C TRP A 44 14.33 0.26 13.89
N GLY A 45 14.42 -0.75 13.01
CA GLY A 45 14.34 -2.17 13.39
C GLY A 45 12.92 -2.67 13.73
N VAL A 46 11.91 -1.89 13.40
CA VAL A 46 10.50 -2.29 13.56
C VAL A 46 10.10 -3.20 12.40
N PRO A 47 9.47 -4.37 12.65
CA PRO A 47 8.95 -5.21 11.58
C PRO A 47 8.03 -4.42 10.64
N ALA A 48 8.15 -4.69 9.35
CA ALA A 48 7.37 -4.05 8.30
C ALA A 48 6.80 -5.10 7.35
N ALA A 49 5.59 -4.87 6.86
CA ALA A 49 5.02 -5.63 5.75
C ALA A 49 5.46 -5.00 4.42
N ASP A 50 5.72 -5.84 3.41
CA ASP A 50 5.82 -5.33 2.04
C ASP A 50 4.44 -4.74 1.62
N PRO A 51 4.39 -3.46 1.22
CA PRO A 51 3.14 -2.77 0.94
C PRO A 51 2.44 -3.38 -0.28
N TRP A 52 3.16 -3.81 -1.31
CA TRP A 52 2.58 -4.34 -2.55
C TRP A 52 1.95 -5.71 -2.33
N ILE A 53 2.56 -6.56 -1.49
CA ILE A 53 1.98 -7.83 -1.04
C ILE A 53 0.71 -7.57 -0.21
N ALA A 54 0.76 -6.65 0.75
CA ALA A 54 -0.40 -6.32 1.58
C ALA A 54 -1.57 -5.75 0.76
N LEU A 55 -1.28 -4.85 -0.20
CA LEU A 55 -2.27 -4.29 -1.12
C LEU A 55 -2.86 -5.36 -2.04
N ALA A 56 -2.06 -6.33 -2.51
CA ALA A 56 -2.56 -7.43 -3.32
C ALA A 56 -3.55 -8.31 -2.54
N ALA A 57 -3.25 -8.61 -1.28
CA ALA A 57 -4.16 -9.33 -0.40
C ALA A 57 -5.45 -8.53 -0.13
N ALA A 58 -5.32 -7.22 0.15
CA ALA A 58 -6.46 -6.34 0.38
C ALA A 58 -7.35 -6.20 -0.87
N ALA A 59 -6.77 -6.21 -2.07
CA ALA A 59 -7.50 -6.15 -3.33
C ALA A 59 -8.49 -7.30 -3.49
N GLN A 60 -8.11 -8.51 -3.07
CA GLN A 60 -8.97 -9.69 -3.13
C GLN A 60 -10.04 -9.72 -2.04
N ALA A 61 -9.84 -8.99 -0.94
CA ALA A 61 -10.75 -8.96 0.20
C ALA A 61 -11.76 -7.79 0.17
N THR A 62 -11.64 -6.89 -0.81
CA THR A 62 -12.44 -5.65 -0.94
C THR A 62 -12.93 -5.47 -2.37
N SER A 63 -13.94 -4.63 -2.57
CA SER A 63 -14.66 -4.54 -3.86
C SER A 63 -14.73 -3.13 -4.46
N ARG A 64 -14.58 -2.08 -3.65
CA ARG A 64 -14.81 -0.67 -4.01
C ARG A 64 -13.69 0.28 -3.59
N ILE A 65 -13.12 0.10 -2.40
CA ILE A 65 -12.08 0.98 -1.86
C ILE A 65 -10.85 0.98 -2.76
N ARG A 66 -10.27 2.16 -2.99
CA ARG A 66 -9.04 2.29 -3.75
C ARG A 66 -7.84 1.90 -2.89
N LEU A 67 -6.84 1.29 -3.51
CA LEU A 67 -5.71 0.69 -2.79
C LEU A 67 -4.41 1.19 -3.41
N GLY A 68 -3.50 1.75 -2.62
CA GLY A 68 -2.24 2.25 -3.17
C GLY A 68 -1.16 2.59 -2.17
N THR A 69 -0.16 3.29 -2.67
CA THR A 69 1.01 3.72 -1.90
C THR A 69 1.05 5.24 -1.73
N ALA A 70 1.63 5.69 -0.62
CA ALA A 70 1.88 7.10 -0.32
C ALA A 70 3.21 7.23 0.47
N VAL A 71 4.37 7.30 -0.19
CA VAL A 71 4.62 7.19 -1.64
C VAL A 71 5.62 6.08 -1.91
N THR A 72 5.58 5.49 -3.10
CA THR A 72 6.60 4.56 -3.62
C THR A 72 7.86 5.33 -4.00
N PRO A 73 9.01 5.07 -3.36
CA PRO A 73 10.27 5.74 -3.67
C PRO A 73 10.88 5.16 -4.95
N LEU A 74 10.53 5.72 -6.12
CA LEU A 74 10.96 5.18 -7.42
C LEU A 74 12.49 5.15 -7.57
N ALA A 75 13.21 6.09 -6.94
CA ALA A 75 14.67 6.13 -6.94
C ALA A 75 15.31 4.89 -6.30
N ARG A 76 14.58 4.15 -5.43
CA ARG A 76 15.06 2.96 -4.73
C ARG A 76 14.64 1.65 -5.40
N ARG A 77 13.87 1.71 -6.49
CA ARG A 77 13.29 0.54 -7.16
C ARG A 77 13.66 0.54 -8.65
N ARG A 78 13.61 -0.64 -9.27
CA ARG A 78 13.71 -0.73 -10.75
C ARG A 78 12.38 -0.29 -11.36
N PRO A 79 12.31 0.76 -12.20
CA PRO A 79 11.04 1.28 -12.70
C PRO A 79 10.19 0.23 -13.45
N ALA A 80 10.84 -0.66 -14.22
CA ALA A 80 10.15 -1.74 -14.92
C ALA A 80 9.47 -2.73 -13.97
N VAL A 81 10.03 -2.96 -12.78
CA VAL A 81 9.43 -3.83 -11.76
C VAL A 81 8.22 -3.15 -11.14
N VAL A 82 8.33 -1.87 -10.78
CA VAL A 82 7.20 -1.09 -10.23
C VAL A 82 6.06 -1.02 -11.24
N ALA A 83 6.35 -0.77 -12.52
CA ALA A 83 5.34 -0.76 -13.57
C ALA A 83 4.60 -2.10 -13.67
N ALA A 84 5.33 -3.23 -13.63
CA ALA A 84 4.72 -4.56 -13.65
C ALA A 84 3.87 -4.85 -12.40
N GLN A 85 4.32 -4.42 -11.22
CA GLN A 85 3.58 -4.53 -9.96
C GLN A 85 2.28 -3.73 -10.01
N VAL A 86 2.35 -2.45 -10.38
CA VAL A 86 1.20 -1.55 -10.49
C VAL A 86 0.19 -2.06 -11.52
N ALA A 87 0.64 -2.48 -12.70
CA ALA A 87 -0.24 -3.03 -13.72
C ALA A 87 -0.96 -4.30 -13.25
N SER A 88 -0.26 -5.17 -12.53
CA SER A 88 -0.84 -6.39 -11.95
C SER A 88 -1.84 -6.07 -10.85
N GLN A 89 -1.50 -5.14 -9.96
CA GLN A 89 -2.37 -4.68 -8.89
C GLN A 89 -3.62 -3.98 -9.43
N HIS A 90 -3.49 -3.20 -10.49
CA HIS A 90 -4.61 -2.54 -11.16
C HIS A 90 -5.60 -3.57 -11.72
N ARG A 91 -5.11 -4.61 -12.39
CA ARG A 91 -5.97 -5.71 -12.87
C ARG A 91 -6.59 -6.50 -11.72
N LEU A 92 -5.79 -6.89 -10.73
CA LEU A 92 -6.24 -7.66 -9.57
C LEU A 92 -7.36 -6.95 -8.80
N SER A 93 -7.21 -5.64 -8.62
CA SER A 93 -8.19 -4.82 -7.90
C SER A 93 -9.38 -4.36 -8.75
N GLY A 94 -9.48 -4.74 -10.03
CA GLY A 94 -10.57 -4.27 -10.90
C GLY A 94 -10.53 -2.76 -11.18
N GLY A 95 -9.32 -2.21 -11.31
CA GLY A 95 -9.09 -0.80 -11.66
C GLY A 95 -8.95 0.16 -10.46
N ARG A 96 -8.85 -0.38 -9.24
CA ARG A 96 -8.83 0.40 -7.99
C ARG A 96 -7.44 0.78 -7.49
N ALA A 97 -6.38 0.35 -8.17
CA ALA A 97 -5.01 0.66 -7.78
C ALA A 97 -4.67 2.17 -7.88
N ILE A 98 -3.89 2.66 -6.93
CA ILE A 98 -3.27 3.99 -6.92
C ILE A 98 -1.75 3.79 -6.78
N LEU A 99 -0.96 4.46 -7.63
CA LEU A 99 0.48 4.62 -7.44
C LEU A 99 0.72 6.07 -7.00
N GLY A 100 1.07 6.27 -5.74
CA GLY A 100 1.69 7.52 -5.31
C GLY A 100 3.19 7.38 -5.50
N ASP A 101 3.83 8.27 -6.26
CA ASP A 101 5.28 8.29 -6.44
C ASP A 101 5.93 9.43 -5.66
N GLY A 102 7.24 9.30 -5.43
CA GLY A 102 8.02 10.35 -4.81
C GLY A 102 9.47 9.94 -4.58
N LEU A 103 10.21 10.83 -3.93
CA LEU A 103 11.65 10.66 -3.68
C LEU A 103 11.95 9.74 -2.48
N GLY A 104 10.95 9.47 -1.64
CA GLY A 104 11.13 8.80 -0.36
C GLY A 104 11.53 9.78 0.76
N GLY A 105 11.83 9.22 1.93
CA GLY A 105 12.16 9.98 3.13
C GLY A 105 13.66 9.96 3.44
N VAL A 106 14.04 9.11 4.39
CA VAL A 106 15.40 9.07 4.94
C VAL A 106 16.38 8.31 4.06
N ASP A 107 17.62 8.77 3.95
CA ASP A 107 18.64 8.11 3.13
C ASP A 107 19.00 6.71 3.65
N ALA A 108 18.94 6.51 4.96
CA ALA A 108 19.34 5.29 5.68
C ALA A 108 18.38 4.09 5.53
N GLU A 109 17.39 4.19 4.63
CA GLU A 109 16.43 3.14 4.30
C GLU A 109 16.86 2.28 3.11
#